data_AF-A0A920K8R5-F1
#
_entry.id   AF-A0A920K8R5-F1
#
_cell.length_a   1.000
_cell.length_b   1.000
_cell.length_c   1.000
_cell.angle_alpha   90.00
_cell.angle_beta   90.00
_cell.angle_gamma   90.00
#
_symmetry.space_group_name_H-M   'P 1'
#
loop_
_entity.id
_entity.type
_entity.pdbx_description
1 polymer ?
#
loop_
_entity_poly.entity_id
_entity_poly.type
_entity_poly.pdbx_seq_one_letter_code
_entity_poly.pdbx_strand_id
1 'polypeptide(L)'
;MYQPDASTTVVISKLTDCLCATSRPGFFDGVGTVVTKLLIQALPDLAIFGEKDYQQLLVIKRLTRDLDIPVEIIGAPTIREQTGWLFLLEMCIFRKRTAKPHLKFFKS
;
A
#
# COMPACT_ATOMS: atom_id res chain seq x y z
N MET A 1 -13.63 -7.02 8.75
CA MET A 1 -13.18 -5.96 7.83
C MET A 1 -14.29 -4.99 7.46
N TYR A 2 -15.44 -5.41 6.92
CA TYR A 2 -16.57 -4.51 6.66
C TYR A 2 -17.75 -4.88 7.56
N GLN A 3 -18.23 -3.93 8.36
CA GLN A 3 -19.48 -4.09 9.08
C GLN A 3 -20.64 -3.53 8.24
N PRO A 4 -21.86 -4.09 8.33
CA PRO A 4 -23.00 -3.66 7.53
C PRO A 4 -23.40 -2.19 7.75
N ASP A 5 -23.08 -1.65 8.92
CA ASP A 5 -23.37 -0.28 9.38
C ASP A 5 -22.14 0.65 9.28
N ALA A 6 -21.06 0.20 8.64
CA ALA A 6 -19.84 1.00 8.51
C ALA A 6 -20.10 2.29 7.71
N SER A 7 -19.91 3.44 8.36
CA SER A 7 -20.13 4.78 7.78
C SER A 7 -18.83 5.58 7.58
N THR A 8 -17.67 4.95 7.76
CA THR A 8 -16.34 5.60 7.67
C THR A 8 -15.61 5.20 6.41
N THR A 9 -15.16 6.20 5.64
CA THR A 9 -14.38 6.06 4.40
C THR A 9 -13.22 7.05 4.41
N VAL A 10 -12.09 6.65 3.83
CA VAL A 10 -10.94 7.53 3.59
C VAL A 10 -10.98 8.00 2.14
N VAL A 11 -11.06 9.31 1.94
CA VAL A 11 -11.12 9.95 0.61
C VAL A 11 -9.79 10.65 0.34
N ILE A 12 -9.16 10.36 -0.81
CA ILE A 12 -7.91 11.01 -1.21
C ILE A 12 -8.20 12.06 -2.28
N SER A 13 -8.31 13.32 -1.86
CA SER A 13 -8.56 14.45 -2.77
C SER A 13 -7.28 14.84 -3.54
N LYS A 14 -7.44 15.38 -4.77
CA LYS A 14 -6.40 16.02 -5.61
C LYS A 14 -5.32 15.12 -6.22
N LEU A 15 -5.03 13.95 -5.65
CA LEU A 15 -4.06 13.00 -6.25
C LEU A 15 -4.68 12.15 -7.36
N THR A 16 -6.00 12.00 -7.34
CA THR A 16 -6.80 11.21 -8.27
C THR A 16 -7.11 11.96 -9.57
N ASP A 17 -6.91 13.28 -9.61
CA ASP A 17 -7.24 14.10 -10.80
C ASP A 17 -6.26 13.92 -11.97
N CYS A 18 -5.17 13.18 -11.79
CA CYS A 18 -4.16 12.95 -12.82
C CYS A 18 -4.13 11.48 -13.28
N LEU A 19 -4.39 11.27 -14.58
CA LEU A 19 -4.18 10.06 -15.38
C LEU A 19 -5.19 8.90 -15.20
N CYS A 20 -5.11 8.08 -14.14
CA CYS A 20 -5.91 6.84 -14.07
C CYS A 20 -7.27 7.01 -13.39
N ALA A 21 -7.43 7.93 -12.44
CA ALA A 21 -8.73 8.11 -11.78
C ALA A 21 -9.77 8.84 -12.66
N THR A 22 -9.36 9.39 -13.82
CA THR A 22 -10.29 9.84 -14.87
C THR A 22 -11.10 8.67 -15.45
N SER A 23 -10.53 7.45 -15.46
CA SER A 23 -11.20 6.26 -15.98
C SER A 23 -12.09 5.54 -14.97
N ARG A 24 -11.88 5.76 -13.66
CA ARG A 24 -12.67 5.19 -12.55
C ARG A 24 -12.73 6.15 -11.36
N PRO A 25 -13.67 7.12 -11.36
CA PRO A 25 -13.85 8.02 -10.23
C PRO A 25 -14.12 7.22 -8.95
N GLY A 26 -13.42 7.54 -7.87
CA GLY A 26 -13.58 6.90 -6.55
C GLY A 26 -12.87 5.54 -6.35
N PHE A 27 -12.19 4.98 -7.37
CA PHE A 27 -11.49 3.70 -7.23
C PHE A 27 -10.43 3.72 -6.12
N PHE A 28 -9.65 4.80 -6.04
CA PHE A 28 -8.59 4.95 -5.05
C PHE A 28 -9.12 5.24 -3.63
N ASP A 29 -10.36 5.70 -3.46
CA ASP A 29 -10.95 5.90 -2.13
C ASP A 29 -11.26 4.55 -1.46
N GLY A 30 -11.74 3.58 -2.25
CA GLY A 30 -11.92 2.21 -1.80
C GLY A 30 -10.59 1.55 -1.41
N VAL A 31 -9.57 1.69 -2.27
CA VAL A 31 -8.21 1.17 -2.01
C VAL A 31 -7.62 1.82 -0.75
N GLY A 32 -7.71 3.14 -0.63
CA GLY A 32 -7.24 3.89 0.54
C GLY A 32 -7.90 3.42 1.82
N THR A 33 -9.22 3.23 1.81
CA THR A 33 -9.97 2.75 2.97
C THR A 33 -9.53 1.34 3.39
N VAL A 34 -9.37 0.42 2.44
CA VAL A 34 -8.89 -0.95 2.73
C VAL A 34 -7.49 -0.95 3.29
N VAL A 35 -6.56 -0.27 2.62
CA VAL A 35 -5.15 -0.22 3.03
C VAL A 35 -5.02 0.41 4.41
N THR A 36 -5.74 1.50 4.68
CA THR A 36 -5.77 2.13 6.02
C THR A 36 -6.17 1.12 7.08
N LYS A 37 -7.26 0.39 6.85
CA LYS A 37 -7.77 -0.61 7.80
C LYS A 37 -6.79 -1.76 8.00
N LEU A 38 -6.11 -2.20 6.94
CA LEU A 38 -5.08 -3.25 7.02
C LEU A 38 -3.87 -2.77 7.82
N LEU A 39 -3.38 -1.56 7.58
CA LEU A 39 -2.23 -1.00 8.31
C LEU A 39 -2.54 -0.80 9.79
N ILE A 40 -3.73 -0.31 10.13
CA ILE A 40 -4.18 -0.13 11.51
C ILE A 40 -4.35 -1.48 12.23
N GLN A 41 -4.87 -2.51 11.55
CA GLN A 41 -5.06 -3.84 12.14
C GLN A 41 -3.75 -4.63 12.28
N ALA A 42 -2.87 -4.54 11.29
CA ALA A 42 -1.61 -5.29 11.27
C ALA A 42 -0.52 -4.64 12.13
N LEU A 43 -0.58 -3.31 12.34
CA LEU A 43 0.43 -2.51 13.05
C LEU A 43 1.87 -2.86 12.65
N PRO A 44 2.22 -2.76 11.36
CA PRO A 44 3.57 -3.04 10.93
C PRO A 44 4.52 -1.88 11.16
N ASP A 45 5.81 -2.19 11.11
CA ASP A 45 6.85 -1.16 11.03
C ASP A 45 7.14 -0.82 9.56
N LEU A 46 6.95 -1.78 8.66
CA LEU A 46 7.28 -1.67 7.24
C LEU A 46 6.22 -2.35 6.38
N ALA A 47 5.82 -1.72 5.28
CA ALA A 47 5.00 -2.32 4.22
C ALA A 47 5.63 -2.09 2.84
N ILE A 48 5.72 -3.14 2.04
CA ILE A 48 6.32 -3.16 0.71
C ILE A 48 5.23 -3.28 -0.34
N PHE A 49 5.22 -2.38 -1.32
CA PHE A 49 4.30 -2.39 -2.45
C PHE A 49 5.07 -2.46 -3.77
N GLY A 50 4.54 -3.19 -4.74
CA GLY A 50 5.16 -3.29 -6.07
C GLY A 50 5.08 -1.98 -6.85
N GLU A 51 6.14 -1.64 -7.58
CA GLU A 51 6.20 -0.43 -8.42
C GLU A 51 5.36 -0.49 -9.70
N LYS A 52 4.79 -1.67 -10.02
CA LYS A 52 3.91 -1.87 -11.18
C LYS A 52 2.78 -0.83 -11.21
N ASP A 53 2.23 -0.51 -10.04
CA ASP A 53 1.15 0.44 -9.85
C ASP A 53 1.66 1.66 -9.06
N TYR A 54 2.59 2.39 -9.67
CA TYR A 54 3.29 3.53 -9.06
C TYR A 54 2.35 4.61 -8.50
N GLN A 55 1.20 4.83 -9.14
CA GLN A 55 0.19 5.77 -8.63
C GLN A 55 -0.43 5.31 -7.31
N GLN A 56 -0.72 4.01 -7.16
CA GLN A 56 -1.21 3.47 -5.90
C GLN A 56 -0.15 3.61 -4.80
N LEU A 57 1.12 3.35 -5.12
CA LEU A 57 2.23 3.56 -4.17
C LEU A 57 2.30 5.01 -3.68
N LEU A 58 2.18 5.99 -4.59
CA LEU A 58 2.19 7.41 -4.22
C LEU A 58 0.98 7.79 -3.36
N VAL A 59 -0.21 7.29 -3.70
CA VAL A 59 -1.43 7.49 -2.92
C VAL A 59 -1.27 6.92 -1.51
N ILE A 60 -0.75 5.70 -1.38
CA ILE A 60 -0.55 5.06 -0.06
C ILE A 60 0.51 5.80 0.76
N LYS A 61 1.63 6.21 0.15
CA LYS A 61 2.65 7.05 0.81
C LYS A 61 2.08 8.37 1.31
N ARG A 62 1.20 9.00 0.52
CA ARG A 62 0.52 10.24 0.93
C ARG A 62 -0.44 9.97 2.08
N LEU A 63 -1.24 8.92 1.98
CA LEU A 63 -2.22 8.53 2.98
C LEU A 63 -1.58 8.24 4.34
N THR A 64 -0.48 7.49 4.37
CA THR A 64 0.19 7.18 5.65
C THR A 64 0.79 8.42 6.28
N ARG A 65 1.32 9.34 5.47
CA ARG A 65 1.81 10.65 5.93
C ARG A 65 0.69 11.54 6.46
N ASP A 66 -0.44 11.61 5.76
CA ASP A 66 -1.53 12.52 6.12
C ASP A 66 -2.34 12.05 7.34
N LEU A 67 -2.35 10.74 7.61
CA LEU A 67 -3.03 10.13 8.76
C LEU A 67 -2.07 9.78 9.92
N ASP A 68 -0.82 10.23 9.86
CA ASP A 68 0.23 9.96 10.87
C ASP A 68 0.37 8.47 11.23
N ILE A 69 0.20 7.59 10.24
CA ILE A 69 0.31 6.14 10.43
C ILE A 69 1.81 5.78 10.50
N PRO A 70 2.32 5.21 11.61
CA PRO A 70 3.75 4.99 11.83
C PRO A 70 4.27 3.75 11.09
N VAL A 71 4.10 3.72 9.76
CA VAL A 71 4.51 2.63 8.87
C VAL A 71 5.41 3.19 7.76
N GLU A 72 6.57 2.57 7.57
CA GLU A 72 7.43 2.86 6.43
C GLU A 72 6.90 2.17 5.16
N ILE A 73 6.74 2.92 4.07
CA ILE A 73 6.20 2.41 2.78
C ILE A 73 7.32 2.33 1.74
N ILE A 74 7.74 1.10 1.39
CA ILE A 74 8.80 0.84 0.41
C ILE A 74 8.20 0.40 -0.94
N GLY A 75 8.70 0.98 -2.02
CA GLY A 75 8.44 0.50 -3.39
C GLY A 75 9.46 -0.58 -3.75
N ALA A 76 9.01 -1.71 -4.30
CA ALA A 76 9.89 -2.76 -4.81
C ALA A 76 9.74 -2.88 -6.34
N PRO A 77 10.86 -3.00 -7.09
CA PRO A 77 10.82 -3.14 -8.53
C PRO A 77 10.01 -4.39 -8.92
N THR A 78 9.28 -4.29 -10.02
CA THR A 78 8.44 -5.40 -10.49
C THR A 78 9.33 -6.50 -11.04
N ILE A 79 9.55 -7.55 -10.25
CA ILE A 79 10.28 -8.73 -10.71
C ILE A 79 9.31 -9.57 -11.55
N ARG A 80 9.63 -9.74 -12.84
CA ARG A 80 8.94 -10.69 -13.72
C ARG A 80 9.71 -12.01 -13.69
N GLU A 81 9.10 -13.07 -13.16
CA GLU A 81 9.61 -14.42 -13.35
C GLU A 81 9.38 -14.86 -14.80
N GLN A 82 10.30 -15.66 -15.38
CA GLN A 82 10.27 -16.09 -16.79
C GLN A 82 9.01 -16.90 -17.16
N THR A 83 8.27 -17.40 -16.18
CA THR A 83 7.07 -18.23 -16.32
C THR A 83 5.76 -17.45 -16.28
N GLY A 84 5.68 -16.20 -16.73
CA GLY A 84 4.38 -15.53 -16.97
C GLY A 84 3.44 -15.30 -15.76
N TRP A 85 3.81 -15.79 -14.57
CA TRP A 85 3.09 -15.59 -13.32
C TRP A 85 3.84 -14.52 -12.52
N LEU A 86 3.17 -13.39 -12.31
CA LEU A 86 3.73 -12.24 -11.60
C LEU A 86 3.68 -12.51 -10.09
N PHE A 87 4.74 -13.07 -9.50
CA PHE A 87 4.89 -13.06 -8.03
C PHE A 87 5.34 -11.68 -7.56
N LEU A 88 4.38 -10.77 -7.48
CA LEU A 88 4.31 -9.78 -6.41
C LEU A 88 2.86 -9.79 -5.98
N LEU A 89 2.56 -10.61 -4.96
CA LEU A 89 1.32 -10.43 -4.22
C LEU A 89 1.37 -9.01 -3.65
N GLU A 90 0.40 -8.21 -4.08
CA GLU A 90 -0.14 -7.01 -3.44
C GLU A 90 0.24 -6.94 -1.95
N MET A 91 1.16 -6.04 -1.60
CA MET A 91 1.53 -5.64 -0.24
C MET A 91 2.15 -6.73 0.68
N CYS A 92 3.42 -6.57 1.03
CA CYS A 92 4.10 -7.37 2.05
C CYS A 92 4.29 -6.57 3.34
N ILE A 93 3.83 -7.08 4.48
CA ILE A 93 3.80 -6.36 5.76
C ILE A 93 4.80 -6.99 6.75
N PHE A 94 5.66 -6.18 7.39
CA PHE A 94 6.68 -6.62 8.34
C PHE A 94 6.53 -5.93 9.70
N ARG A 95 6.68 -6.71 10.79
CA ARG A 95 6.69 -6.22 12.18
C ARG A 95 8.00 -6.63 12.86
N LYS A 96 8.68 -5.69 13.51
CA LYS A 96 9.98 -5.86 14.19
C LYS A 96 9.88 -6.58 15.55
N ARG A 97 8.72 -7.10 15.94
CA ARG A 97 8.62 -7.96 17.12
C ARG A 97 9.14 -9.36 16.76
N THR A 98 10.35 -9.66 17.24
CA THR A 98 11.02 -10.98 17.27
C THR A 98 11.57 -11.57 15.96
N ALA A 99 12.50 -10.90 15.27
CA ALA A 99 13.46 -11.60 14.40
C ALA A 99 14.78 -10.82 14.22
N LYS A 100 15.89 -11.55 14.26
CA LYS A 100 17.30 -11.12 14.19
C LYS A 100 17.62 -10.23 12.97
N PRO A 101 18.70 -9.41 13.05
CA PRO A 101 19.09 -8.46 12.00
C PRO A 101 19.71 -9.19 10.80
N HIS A 102 18.89 -9.75 9.92
CA HIS A 102 19.31 -10.21 8.60
C HIS A 102 18.31 -9.73 7.55
N LEU A 103 18.16 -8.41 7.43
CA LEU A 103 17.53 -7.79 6.27
C LEU A 103 18.61 -7.04 5.47
N LYS A 104 19.40 -7.81 4.72
CA LYS A 104 20.23 -7.30 3.61
C LYS A 104 19.56 -7.69 2.31
N PHE A 105 18.51 -7.00 1.90
CA PHE A 105 17.99 -7.15 0.53
C PHE A 105 17.49 -5.79 0.02
N PHE A 106 17.85 -5.49 -1.23
CA PHE A 106 17.61 -4.25 -1.98
C PHE A 106 18.54 -3.06 -1.72
N LYS A 107 19.85 -3.27 -1.89
CA LYS A 107 20.75 -2.27 -2.50
C LYS A 107 21.74 -2.99 -3.41
N SER A 108 21.48 -2.93 -4.72
CA SER A 108 22.47 -3.02 -5.79
C SER A 108 21.95 -2.27 -7.00
#